data_AF-A0A1H7UNP0-F1
#
_entry.id   AF-A0A1H7UNP0-F1
#
_cell.length_a   1.000
_cell.length_b   1.000
_cell.length_c   1.000
_cell.angle_alpha   90.00
_cell.angle_beta   90.00
_cell.angle_gamma   90.00
#
_symmetry.space_group_name_H-M   'P 1'
#
loop_
_entity.id
_entity.type
_entity.pdbx_description
1 polymer ?
#
loop_
_entity_poly.entity_id
_entity_poly.type
_entity_poly.pdbx_seq_one_letter_code
_entity_poly.pdbx_strand_id
1 'polypeptide(L)'
;MENRIKIALEFLKDGQSFTVGDLRLSMSSSNLLTVAGWSQYLNFSNLTKANSLSELTEIKNIFSDMIAGSDNLKRFVANKSIEYILCYDDGGKASIDICSELDGVVNWKVEL
;
A
#
# COMPACT_ATOMS: atom_id res chain seq x y z
N MET A 1 1.56 16.51 9.27
CA MET A 1 1.13 15.51 8.26
C MET A 1 1.17 16.10 6.86
N GLU A 2 0.57 17.27 6.64
CA GLU A 2 0.50 17.96 5.34
C GLU A 2 1.87 18.17 4.64
N ASN A 3 2.90 18.62 5.35
CA ASN A 3 4.25 18.77 4.79
C ASN A 3 4.88 17.44 4.33
N ARG A 4 4.62 16.33 5.04
CA ARG A 4 5.13 15.00 4.65
C ARG A 4 4.44 14.49 3.39
N ILE A 5 3.14 14.75 3.25
CA ILE A 5 2.38 14.39 2.04
C ILE A 5 2.89 15.21 0.85
N LYS A 6 3.16 16.50 1.03
CA LYS A 6 3.71 17.34 -0.06
C LYS A 6 5.05 16.80 -0.57
N ILE A 7 5.95 16.43 0.33
CA ILE A 7 7.24 15.81 -0.03
C ILE A 7 6.99 14.47 -0.74
N ALA A 8 6.13 13.60 -0.19
CA ALA A 8 5.79 12.32 -0.81
C ALA A 8 5.30 12.49 -2.26
N LEU A 9 4.47 13.50 -2.52
CA LEU A 9 3.98 13.80 -3.86
C LEU A 9 5.07 14.24 -4.84
N GLU A 10 6.15 14.88 -4.38
CA GLU A 10 7.30 15.21 -5.22
C GLU A 10 8.05 13.93 -5.62
N PHE A 11 8.36 13.06 -4.66
CA PHE A 11 8.99 11.76 -4.92
C PHE A 11 8.15 10.88 -5.86
N LEU A 12 6.84 10.80 -5.64
CA LEU A 12 5.93 10.01 -6.46
C LEU A 12 5.86 10.52 -7.92
N LYS A 13 5.95 11.84 -8.14
CA LYS A 13 5.98 12.41 -9.50
C LYS A 13 7.26 12.05 -10.25
N ASP A 14 8.37 11.87 -9.53
CA ASP A 14 9.65 11.45 -10.07
C ASP A 14 9.76 9.91 -10.20
N GLY A 15 8.65 9.19 -9.97
CA GLY A 15 8.60 7.72 -10.04
C GLY A 15 9.29 7.01 -8.86
N GLN A 16 9.64 7.75 -7.80
CA GLN A 16 10.27 7.20 -6.61
C GLN A 16 9.21 6.73 -5.61
N SER A 17 9.55 5.70 -4.82
CA SER A 17 8.74 5.30 -3.68
C SER A 17 8.93 6.24 -2.50
N PHE A 18 7.88 6.42 -1.69
CA PHE A 18 7.97 7.16 -0.43
C PHE A 18 7.11 6.52 0.65
N THR A 19 7.62 6.46 1.88
CA THR A 19 6.90 5.91 3.03
C THR A 19 6.25 7.01 3.85
N VAL A 20 4.94 6.89 4.11
CA VAL A 20 4.19 7.80 4.97
C VAL A 20 3.46 6.98 6.04
N GLY A 21 3.93 7.07 7.28
CA GLY A 21 3.45 6.18 8.35
C GLY A 21 3.86 4.74 8.04
N ASP A 22 2.90 3.83 8.08
CA ASP A 22 3.10 2.39 7.84
C ASP A 22 2.90 1.99 6.38
N LEU A 23 2.59 2.95 5.51
CA LEU A 23 2.32 2.70 4.09
C LEU A 23 3.47 3.19 3.21
N ARG A 24 3.87 2.35 2.27
CA ARG A 24 4.75 2.72 1.16
C ARG A 24 3.93 2.99 -0.09
N LEU A 25 4.07 4.20 -0.60
CA LEU A 25 3.46 4.65 -1.85
C LEU A 25 4.51 4.57 -2.95
N SER A 26 4.15 4.04 -4.12
CA SER A 26 5.02 4.06 -5.29
C SER A 26 4.20 4.26 -6.56
N MET A 27 4.74 5.03 -7.51
CA MET A 27 4.14 5.19 -8.82
C MET A 27 4.81 4.29 -9.84
N SER A 28 4.02 3.56 -10.62
CA SER A 28 4.51 2.92 -11.85
C SER A 28 4.44 3.89 -13.04
N SER A 29 5.14 3.55 -14.11
CA SER A 29 5.07 4.27 -15.40
C SER A 29 3.69 4.24 -16.06
N SER A 30 2.80 3.33 -15.62
CA SER A 30 1.45 3.14 -16.17
C SER A 30 0.35 3.97 -15.46
N ASN A 31 0.74 4.96 -14.64
CA ASN A 31 -0.18 5.75 -13.81
C ASN A 31 -0.94 4.92 -12.75
N LEU A 32 -0.46 3.70 -12.47
CA LEU A 32 -0.87 2.89 -11.33
C LEU A 32 -0.08 3.31 -10.08
N LEU A 33 -0.81 3.66 -9.02
CA LEU A 33 -0.29 3.90 -7.68
C LEU A 33 -0.37 2.59 -6.89
N THR A 34 0.76 2.10 -6.39
CA THR A 34 0.79 0.98 -5.44
C THR A 34 0.84 1.51 -4.02
N VAL A 35 -0.02 0.99 -3.16
CA VAL A 35 -0.07 1.28 -1.72
C VAL A 35 0.22 -0.01 -0.98
N ALA A 36 1.45 -0.15 -0.47
CA ALA A 36 1.90 -1.34 0.23
C ALA A 36 1.94 -1.11 1.75
N GLY A 37 1.49 -2.11 2.50
CA GLY A 37 1.67 -2.22 3.95
C GLY A 37 2.19 -3.60 4.32
N TRP A 38 2.57 -3.79 5.59
CA TRP A 38 3.16 -5.04 6.07
C TRP A 38 2.29 -5.70 7.12
N SER A 39 2.16 -7.02 7.00
CA SER A 39 1.51 -7.86 7.98
C SER A 39 2.18 -7.74 9.33
N GLN A 40 1.37 -7.77 10.39
CA GLN A 40 1.82 -7.75 11.78
C GLN A 40 2.19 -9.16 12.28
N TYR A 41 1.90 -10.20 11.49
CA TYR A 41 2.28 -11.57 11.83
C TYR A 41 3.77 -11.79 11.58
N LEU A 42 4.51 -12.07 12.66
CA LEU A 42 5.97 -12.29 12.61
C LEU A 42 6.39 -13.65 12.04
N ASN A 43 5.46 -14.60 11.96
CA ASN A 43 5.72 -15.92 11.40
C ASN A 43 4.80 -16.12 10.20
N PHE A 44 5.39 -16.37 9.03
CA PHE A 44 4.65 -16.60 7.79
C PHE A 44 3.57 -17.69 7.94
N SER A 45 3.84 -18.75 8.71
CA SER A 45 2.88 -19.84 8.96
C SER A 45 1.61 -19.43 9.70
N ASN A 46 1.57 -18.23 10.29
CA ASN A 46 0.38 -17.70 10.96
C ASN A 46 -0.51 -16.89 10.01
N LEU A 47 -0.06 -16.65 8.79
CA LEU A 47 -0.87 -16.02 7.76
C LEU A 47 -1.94 -17.01 7.28
N THR A 48 -3.16 -16.48 7.17
CA THR A 48 -4.29 -17.17 6.57
C THR A 48 -4.91 -16.23 5.55
N LYS A 49 -5.68 -16.76 4.60
CA LYS A 49 -6.39 -15.88 3.66
C LYS A 49 -7.31 -14.89 4.39
N ALA A 50 -7.96 -15.31 5.48
CA ALA A 50 -8.86 -14.47 6.24
C ALA A 50 -8.15 -13.29 6.93
N ASN A 51 -7.06 -13.54 7.67
CA ASN A 51 -6.34 -12.46 8.34
C ASN A 51 -5.62 -11.53 7.34
N SER A 52 -5.12 -12.08 6.23
CA SER A 52 -4.48 -11.28 5.17
C SER A 52 -5.48 -10.34 4.49
N LEU A 53 -6.72 -10.78 4.26
CA LEU A 53 -7.78 -9.90 3.75
C LEU A 53 -8.20 -8.82 4.76
N SER A 54 -8.16 -9.14 6.06
CA SER A 54 -8.41 -8.17 7.12
C SER A 54 -7.34 -7.08 7.12
N GLU A 55 -6.06 -7.46 7.13
CA GLU A 55 -4.94 -6.51 7.11
C GLU A 55 -4.91 -5.69 5.79
N LEU A 56 -5.27 -6.29 4.65
CA LEU A 56 -5.42 -5.54 3.40
C LEU A 56 -6.53 -4.49 3.48
N THR A 57 -7.63 -4.80 4.18
CA THR A 57 -8.72 -3.84 4.44
C THR A 57 -8.25 -2.70 5.33
N GLU A 58 -7.42 -2.98 6.33
CA GLU A 58 -6.81 -1.95 7.19
C GLU A 58 -5.91 -1.01 6.39
N ILE A 59 -5.08 -1.53 5.48
CA ILE A 59 -4.26 -0.72 4.57
C ILE A 59 -5.13 0.25 3.75
N LYS A 60 -6.25 -0.26 3.20
CA LYS A 60 -7.21 0.56 2.44
C LYS A 60 -7.81 1.68 3.29
N ASN A 61 -8.18 1.37 4.54
CA ASN A 61 -8.74 2.35 5.47
C ASN A 61 -7.73 3.43 5.84
N ILE A 62 -6.49 3.06 6.19
CA ILE A 62 -5.42 4.02 6.50
C ILE A 62 -5.18 4.95 5.31
N PHE A 63 -5.12 4.41 4.10
CA PHE A 63 -4.91 5.23 2.91
C PHE A 63 -6.12 6.13 2.60
N SER A 64 -7.34 5.65 2.81
CA SER A 64 -8.55 6.47 2.70
C SER A 64 -8.53 7.65 3.66
N ASP A 65 -8.10 7.44 4.91
CA ASP A 65 -7.95 8.50 5.89
C ASP A 65 -6.87 9.51 5.49
N MET A 66 -5.77 9.05 4.90
CA MET A 66 -4.74 9.94 4.33
C MET A 66 -5.29 10.81 3.19
N ILE A 67 -6.12 10.25 2.32
CA ILE A 67 -6.80 11.00 1.24
C ILE A 67 -7.76 12.03 1.83
N ALA A 68 -8.58 11.64 2.81
CA ALA A 68 -9.54 12.52 3.47
C ALA A 68 -8.85 13.69 4.18
N GLY A 69 -7.67 13.45 4.76
CA GLY A 69 -6.86 14.46 5.44
C GLY A 69 -6.00 15.34 4.53
N SER A 70 -6.01 15.15 3.20
CA SER A 70 -5.17 15.95 2.29
C SER A 70 -5.77 16.16 0.90
N ASP A 71 -6.19 17.40 0.64
CA ASP A 71 -6.66 17.83 -0.68
C ASP A 71 -5.64 17.60 -1.79
N ASN A 72 -4.34 17.77 -1.48
CA ASN A 72 -3.27 17.55 -2.45
C ASN A 72 -3.18 16.07 -2.84
N LEU A 73 -3.23 15.15 -1.86
CA LEU A 73 -3.23 13.72 -2.14
C LEU A 73 -4.49 13.31 -2.88
N LYS A 74 -5.66 13.80 -2.44
CA LYS A 74 -6.95 13.56 -3.08
C LYS A 74 -6.94 13.95 -4.56
N ARG A 75 -6.44 15.14 -4.89
CA ARG A 75 -6.32 15.60 -6.29
C ARG A 75 -5.31 14.76 -7.08
N PHE A 76 -4.20 14.37 -6.46
CA PHE A 76 -3.16 13.58 -7.12
C PHE A 76 -3.67 12.19 -7.55
N VAL A 77 -4.46 11.52 -6.71
CA VAL A 77 -4.94 10.15 -6.95
C VAL A 77 -6.23 10.07 -7.77
N ALA A 78 -6.96 11.17 -7.96
CA ALA A 78 -8.29 11.18 -8.57
C ALA A 78 -8.41 10.49 -9.94
N ASN A 79 -7.33 10.47 -10.72
CA ASN A 79 -7.28 9.88 -12.07
C ASN A 79 -6.27 8.72 -12.14
N LYS A 80 -6.05 8.01 -11.04
CA LYS A 80 -5.09 6.89 -10.96
C LYS A 80 -5.81 5.60 -10.60
N SER A 81 -5.35 4.50 -11.18
CA SER A 81 -5.63 3.18 -10.63
C SER A 81 -4.82 3.01 -9.34
N ILE A 82 -5.41 2.36 -8.34
CA ILE A 82 -4.76 2.09 -7.06
C ILE A 82 -4.75 0.59 -6.83
N GLU A 83 -3.55 0.03 -6.69
CA GLU A 83 -3.37 -1.34 -6.21
C GLU A 83 -2.94 -1.31 -4.75
N TYR A 84 -3.67 -2.02 -3.90
CA TYR A 84 -3.33 -2.21 -2.50
C TYR A 84 -2.59 -3.53 -2.35
N ILE A 85 -1.49 -3.56 -1.60
CA ILE A 85 -0.64 -4.74 -1.46
C ILE A 85 -0.40 -5.00 0.03
N LEU A 86 -0.66 -6.23 0.47
CA LEU A 86 -0.19 -6.72 1.75
C LEU A 86 1.12 -7.47 1.52
N CYS A 87 2.16 -7.06 2.22
CA CYS A 87 3.46 -7.71 2.24
C CYS A 87 3.70 -8.40 3.58
N TYR A 88 4.59 -9.40 3.60
CA TYR A 88 5.20 -9.95 4.79
C TYR A 88 6.66 -9.52 4.86
N ASP A 89 7.11 -9.07 6.04
CA ASP A 89 8.51 -8.74 6.30
C ASP A 89 9.24 -9.97 6.84
N ASP A 90 10.17 -10.53 6.05
CA ASP A 90 11.01 -11.66 6.47
C ASP A 90 12.17 -11.19 7.36
N GLY A 91 11.84 -10.58 8.49
CA GLY A 91 12.78 -10.08 9.48
C GLY A 91 13.77 -9.06 8.91
N GLY A 92 13.31 -8.17 8.04
CA GLY A 92 14.09 -7.12 7.39
C GLY A 92 14.94 -7.58 6.19
N LYS A 93 14.89 -8.87 5.82
CA LYS A 93 15.67 -9.41 4.68
C LYS A 93 14.98 -9.20 3.35
N ALA A 94 13.67 -9.39 3.33
CA ALA A 94 12.86 -9.32 2.14
C ALA A 94 11.43 -8.89 2.47
N SER A 95 10.79 -8.22 1.51
CA SER A 95 9.36 -7.99 1.49
C SER A 95 8.74 -8.99 0.54
N ILE A 96 7.83 -9.83 1.03
CA ILE A 96 7.15 -10.86 0.24
C ILE A 96 5.71 -10.41 0.03
N ASP A 97 5.28 -10.20 -1.22
CA ASP A 97 3.89 -9.89 -1.51
C ASP A 97 3.01 -11.10 -1.19
N ILE A 98 1.99 -10.91 -0.37
CA ILE A 98 1.06 -11.97 0.05
C ILE A 98 -0.16 -11.95 -0.87
N CYS A 99 -0.83 -10.81 -0.93
CA CYS A 99 -1.94 -10.56 -1.82
C CYS A 99 -2.00 -9.08 -2.21
N SER A 100 -2.65 -8.82 -3.34
CA SER A 100 -2.98 -7.47 -3.77
C SER A 100 -4.44 -7.36 -4.18
N GLU A 101 -4.99 -6.14 -4.15
CA GLU A 101 -6.30 -5.83 -4.68
C GLU A 101 -6.21 -4.65 -5.65
N LEU A 102 -6.73 -4.85 -6.85
CA LEU A 102 -6.90 -3.82 -7.89
C LEU A 102 -8.33 -3.92 -8.43
N ASP A 103 -9.05 -2.80 -8.44
CA ASP A 103 -10.43 -2.71 -8.93
C ASP A 103 -11.38 -3.76 -8.30
N GLY A 104 -11.21 -4.04 -7.01
CA GLY A 104 -12.01 -5.01 -6.25
C GLY A 104 -11.63 -6.47 -6.48
N VAL A 105 -10.64 -6.75 -7.33
CA VAL A 105 -10.16 -8.11 -7.62
C VAL A 105 -8.93 -8.41 -6.77
N VAL A 106 -9.04 -9.42 -5.90
CA VAL A 106 -7.93 -9.89 -5.06
C VAL A 106 -7.08 -10.91 -5.82
N ASN A 107 -5.78 -10.68 -5.86
CA ASN A 107 -4.77 -11.56 -6.43
C ASN A 107 -3.86 -12.10 -5.33
N TRP A 108 -3.83 -13.42 -5.15
CA TRP A 108 -2.89 -14.08 -4.23
C TRP A 108 -1.56 -14.33 -4.93
N LYS A 109 -0.47 -14.00 -4.25
CA LYS A 109 0.92 -14.18 -4.75
C LYS A 109 1.64 -15.34 -4.09
N VAL A 110 1.09 -15.83 -2.97
CA VAL A 110 1.57 -16.99 -2.21
C VAL A 110 0.42 -17.95 -1.92
N GLU A 111 0.76 -19.21 -1.64
CA GLU A 111 -0.17 -20.21 -1.12
C GLU A 111 -0.20 -20.14 0.41
N LEU A 112 -1.40 -19.94 0.98
CA LEU A 112 -1.69 -19.88 2.42
C LEU A 112 -2.77 -20.89 2.79
#